data_AF-A0A1X0R5A5-F1
#
_entry.id   AF-A0A1X0R5A5-F1
#
_cell.length_a   1.000
_cell.length_b   1.000
_cell.length_c   1.000
_cell.angle_alpha   90.00
_cell.angle_beta   90.00
_cell.angle_gamma   90.00
#
_symmetry.space_group_name_H-M   'P 1'
#
loop_
_entity.id
_entity.type
_entity.pdbx_description
1 polymer ?
#
loop_
_entity_poly.entity_id
_entity_poly.type
_entity_poly.pdbx_seq_one_letter_code
_entity_poly.pdbx_strand_id
1 'polypeptide(L)'
;MSVDTFSSAIDYWKKIQLSNLQKELDQQGLTIVENQKDGLVSRKRLAEQTREFKKIPDEEKLQKIKPLLKAYQAEIDNITKRTKFSESSFLSIYKLLADAPDPAPLFEAAIDQSAKIVDNSVLQNENSLLKEQLDKANKQLADSERTNTELAQKLSSV
;
A
#
# COMPACT_ATOMS: atom_id res chain seq x y z
N MET A 1 5.06 12.36 15.84
CA MET A 1 4.61 10.97 16.09
C MET A 1 5.69 10.22 16.81
N SER A 2 5.35 9.37 17.79
CA SER A 2 6.35 8.55 18.49
C SER A 2 6.80 7.38 17.61
N VAL A 3 7.99 6.83 17.88
CA VAL A 3 8.50 5.62 17.19
C VAL A 3 7.51 4.46 17.32
N ASP A 4 6.82 4.36 18.45
CA ASP A 4 5.77 3.36 18.69
C ASP A 4 4.57 3.50 17.74
N THR A 5 4.27 4.74 17.33
CA THR A 5 3.18 5.03 16.36
C THR A 5 3.55 4.51 14.97
N PHE A 6 4.81 4.69 14.55
CA PHE A 6 5.28 4.21 13.26
C PHE A 6 5.39 2.68 13.21
N SER A 7 5.87 2.04 14.28
CA SER A 7 5.93 0.58 14.35
C SER A 7 4.53 -0.04 14.23
N SER A 8 3.57 0.51 14.97
CA SER A 8 2.18 0.05 14.92
C SER A 8 1.57 0.23 13.52
N ALA A 9 1.89 1.35 12.85
CA ALA A 9 1.42 1.61 11.49
C ALA A 9 2.04 0.66 10.46
N ILE A 10 3.35 0.37 10.56
CA ILE A 10 4.03 -0.62 9.70
C ILE A 10 3.39 -2.00 9.88
N ASP A 11 3.12 -2.41 11.12
CA ASP A 11 2.50 -3.70 11.40
C ASP A 11 1.07 -3.78 10.86
N TYR A 12 0.33 -2.65 10.88
CA TYR A 12 -0.98 -2.57 10.24
C TYR A 12 -0.88 -2.79 8.72
N TRP A 13 0.00 -2.05 8.03
CA TRP A 13 0.20 -2.18 6.57
C TRP A 13 0.74 -3.56 6.16
N LYS A 14 1.55 -4.20 7.00
CA LYS A 14 1.97 -5.61 6.80
C LYS A 14 0.79 -6.57 6.88
N LYS A 15 -0.15 -6.37 7.82
CA LYS A 15 -1.35 -7.20 7.96
C LYS A 15 -2.32 -7.04 6.79
N ILE A 16 -2.42 -5.82 6.22
CA ILE A 16 -3.21 -5.58 5.00
C ILE A 16 -2.74 -6.46 3.84
N GLN A 17 -1.43 -6.74 3.75
CA GLN A 17 -0.82 -7.51 2.65
C GLN A 17 -1.27 -6.99 1.27
N LEU A 18 -0.92 -5.73 0.95
CA LEU A 18 -1.41 -5.03 -0.23
C LEU A 18 -1.32 -5.83 -1.54
N SER A 19 -0.25 -6.59 -1.75
CA SER A 19 -0.09 -7.42 -2.96
C SER A 19 -1.13 -8.54 -3.07
N ASN A 20 -1.54 -9.12 -1.94
CA ASN A 20 -2.59 -10.14 -1.91
C ASN A 20 -3.97 -9.50 -2.05
N LEU A 21 -4.19 -8.37 -1.37
CA LEU A 21 -5.41 -7.57 -1.52
C LEU A 21 -5.61 -7.17 -2.99
N GLN A 22 -4.60 -6.64 -3.67
CA GLN A 22 -4.69 -6.27 -5.09
C GLN A 22 -5.15 -7.42 -5.97
N LYS A 23 -4.61 -8.63 -5.80
CA LYS A 23 -5.04 -9.82 -6.55
C LYS A 23 -6.49 -10.18 -6.27
N GLU A 24 -6.91 -10.08 -5.02
CA GLU A 24 -8.31 -10.31 -4.64
C GLU A 24 -9.23 -9.27 -5.30
N LEU A 25 -8.83 -8.00 -5.29
CA LEU A 25 -9.58 -6.91 -5.93
C LEU A 25 -9.67 -7.06 -7.44
N ASP A 26 -8.60 -7.49 -8.10
CA ASP A 26 -8.61 -7.78 -9.53
C ASP A 26 -9.64 -8.88 -9.83
N GLN A 27 -9.62 -9.97 -9.05
CA GLN A 27 -10.57 -11.06 -9.22
C GLN A 27 -12.02 -10.62 -8.95
N GLN A 28 -12.25 -9.84 -7.89
CA GLN A 28 -13.57 -9.28 -7.59
C GLN A 28 -14.05 -8.35 -8.71
N GLY A 29 -13.15 -7.49 -9.23
CA GLY A 29 -13.42 -6.59 -10.34
C GLY A 29 -13.82 -7.32 -11.62
N LEU A 30 -13.11 -8.39 -11.98
CA LEU A 30 -13.46 -9.26 -13.11
C LEU A 30 -14.87 -9.86 -12.92
N THR A 31 -15.17 -10.39 -11.73
CA THR A 31 -16.49 -10.94 -11.42
C THR A 31 -17.60 -9.89 -11.49
N ILE A 32 -17.33 -8.64 -11.08
CA ILE A 32 -18.29 -7.53 -11.21
C ILE A 32 -18.58 -7.24 -12.68
N VAL A 33 -17.55 -7.18 -13.53
CA VAL A 33 -17.71 -6.94 -14.97
C VAL A 33 -18.51 -8.07 -15.62
N GLU A 34 -18.24 -9.32 -15.27
CA GLU A 34 -19.01 -10.48 -15.74
C GLU A 34 -20.48 -10.40 -15.30
N ASN A 35 -20.74 -10.09 -14.02
CA ASN A 35 -22.08 -9.89 -13.47
C ASN A 35 -22.86 -8.76 -14.17
N GLN A 36 -22.17 -7.70 -14.59
CA GLN A 36 -22.76 -6.62 -15.37
C GLN A 36 -23.17 -7.10 -16.77
N LYS A 37 -22.29 -7.84 -17.45
CA LYS A 37 -22.56 -8.41 -18.78
C LYS A 37 -23.74 -9.39 -18.73
N ASP A 38 -23.72 -10.32 -17.78
CA ASP A 38 -24.80 -11.28 -17.59
C ASP A 38 -26.14 -10.58 -17.31
N GLY A 39 -26.09 -9.48 -16.56
CA GLY A 39 -27.24 -8.63 -16.32
C GLY A 39 -27.87 -8.00 -17.54
N LEU A 40 -27.04 -7.52 -18.46
CA LEU A 40 -27.52 -6.95 -19.71
C LEU A 40 -28.21 -8.03 -20.56
N VAL A 41 -27.61 -9.22 -20.62
CA VAL A 41 -28.15 -10.36 -21.38
C VAL A 41 -29.46 -10.85 -20.76
N SER A 42 -29.51 -11.04 -19.44
CA SER A 42 -30.69 -11.55 -18.74
C SER A 42 -31.86 -10.56 -18.82
N ARG A 43 -31.60 -9.26 -18.63
CA ARG A 43 -32.60 -8.19 -18.79
C ARG A 43 -33.13 -8.14 -20.22
N LYS A 44 -32.27 -8.25 -21.23
CA LYS A 44 -32.69 -8.27 -22.64
C LYS A 44 -33.60 -9.47 -22.93
N ARG A 45 -33.22 -10.66 -22.48
CA ARG A 45 -34.04 -11.88 -22.62
C ARG A 45 -35.40 -11.74 -21.94
N LEU A 46 -35.45 -11.15 -20.74
CA LEU A 46 -36.70 -10.94 -20.01
C LEU A 46 -37.62 -9.93 -20.73
N ALA A 47 -37.04 -8.87 -21.31
CA ALA A 47 -37.78 -7.91 -22.12
C ALA A 47 -38.37 -8.57 -23.38
N GLU A 48 -37.59 -9.42 -24.06
CA GLU A 48 -38.05 -10.21 -25.21
C GLU A 48 -39.19 -11.15 -24.81
N GLN A 49 -39.03 -11.95 -23.74
CA GLN A 49 -40.09 -12.83 -23.23
C GLN A 49 -41.37 -12.08 -22.87
N THR A 50 -41.24 -10.88 -22.30
CA THR A 50 -42.38 -10.02 -21.98
C THR A 50 -43.08 -9.51 -23.23
N ARG A 51 -42.32 -9.14 -24.27
CA ARG A 51 -42.88 -8.72 -25.55
C ARG A 51 -43.59 -9.86 -26.25
N GLU A 52 -43.02 -11.06 -26.25
CA GLU A 52 -43.66 -12.24 -26.82
C GLU A 52 -44.93 -12.61 -26.06
N PHE A 53 -44.91 -12.59 -24.72
CA PHE A 53 -46.12 -12.83 -23.91
C PHE A 53 -47.26 -11.87 -24.24
N LYS A 54 -46.97 -10.59 -24.51
CA LYS A 54 -47.99 -9.60 -24.91
C LYS A 54 -48.69 -9.94 -26.23
N LYS A 55 -48.05 -10.68 -27.13
CA LYS A 55 -48.61 -11.08 -28.44
C LYS A 55 -49.50 -12.31 -28.36
N ILE A 56 -49.48 -13.05 -27.24
CA ILE A 56 -50.24 -14.28 -27.06
C ILE A 56 -51.74 -13.93 -26.89
N PRO A 57 -52.67 -14.71 -27.48
CA PRO A 57 -54.11 -14.56 -27.23
C PRO A 57 -54.48 -14.69 -25.76
N ASP A 58 -55.53 -14.01 -25.29
CA ASP A 58 -55.89 -13.96 -23.87
C ASP A 58 -56.22 -15.35 -23.30
N GLU A 59 -56.81 -16.21 -24.11
CA GLU A 59 -57.17 -17.59 -23.76
C GLU A 59 -55.93 -18.45 -23.43
N GLU A 60 -54.79 -18.12 -24.04
CA GLU A 60 -53.52 -18.85 -23.89
C GLU A 60 -52.58 -18.21 -22.86
N LYS A 61 -52.79 -16.94 -22.49
CA LYS A 61 -51.93 -16.20 -21.55
C LYS A 61 -51.84 -16.88 -20.18
N LEU A 62 -52.94 -17.43 -19.67
CA LEU A 62 -52.97 -18.10 -18.37
C LEU A 62 -51.98 -19.28 -18.30
N GLN A 63 -51.75 -19.97 -19.42
CA GLN A 63 -50.81 -21.08 -19.48
C GLN A 63 -49.34 -20.61 -19.55
N LYS A 64 -49.10 -19.41 -20.07
CA LYS A 64 -47.76 -18.86 -20.33
C LYS A 64 -47.28 -17.87 -19.26
N ILE A 65 -48.16 -17.42 -18.37
CA ILE A 65 -47.82 -16.45 -17.32
C ILE A 65 -46.91 -17.04 -16.24
N LYS A 66 -47.08 -18.33 -15.92
CA LYS A 66 -46.29 -19.01 -14.88
C LYS A 66 -44.80 -19.09 -15.25
N PRO A 67 -44.39 -19.49 -16.48
CA PRO A 67 -43.01 -19.36 -16.95
C PRO A 67 -42.47 -17.93 -16.91
N LEU A 68 -43.26 -16.93 -17.33
CA LEU A 68 -42.84 -15.53 -17.34
C LEU A 68 -42.58 -15.03 -15.91
N LEU A 69 -43.49 -15.30 -14.97
CA LEU A 69 -43.34 -14.94 -13.57
C LEU A 69 -42.07 -15.56 -12.95
N LYS A 70 -41.80 -16.83 -13.26
CA LYS A 70 -40.55 -17.49 -12.83
C LYS A 70 -39.30 -16.80 -13.41
N ALA A 71 -39.34 -16.35 -14.65
CA ALA A 71 -38.24 -15.62 -15.27
C ALA A 71 -38.00 -14.26 -14.58
N TYR A 72 -39.06 -13.52 -14.22
CA TYR A 72 -38.95 -12.30 -13.43
C TYR A 72 -38.38 -12.56 -12.04
N GLN A 73 -38.86 -13.59 -11.35
CA GLN A 73 -38.36 -13.97 -10.02
C GLN A 73 -36.86 -14.31 -10.07
N ALA A 74 -36.44 -15.11 -11.06
CA ALA A 74 -35.03 -15.45 -11.24
C ALA A 74 -34.16 -14.20 -11.51
N GLU A 75 -34.66 -13.22 -12.27
CA GLU A 75 -33.93 -11.97 -12.49
C GLU A 75 -33.82 -11.15 -11.21
N ILE A 76 -34.88 -11.06 -10.40
CA ILE A 76 -34.85 -10.37 -9.09
C ILE A 76 -33.82 -11.02 -8.15
N ASP A 77 -33.80 -12.34 -8.08
CA ASP A 77 -32.83 -13.08 -7.28
C ASP A 77 -31.40 -12.82 -7.77
N ASN A 78 -31.19 -12.80 -9.09
CA ASN A 78 -29.90 -12.52 -9.69
C ASN A 78 -29.44 -11.07 -9.47
N ILE A 79 -30.35 -10.09 -9.55
CA ILE A 79 -30.06 -8.69 -9.18
C ILE A 79 -29.60 -8.65 -7.72
N THR A 80 -30.37 -9.27 -6.82
CA THR A 80 -30.06 -9.29 -5.39
C THR A 80 -28.69 -9.90 -5.11
N LYS A 81 -28.35 -11.02 -5.77
CA LYS A 81 -27.02 -11.66 -5.65
C LYS A 81 -25.88 -10.75 -6.10
N ARG A 82 -26.01 -10.11 -7.26
CA ARG A 82 -24.98 -9.22 -7.83
C ARG A 82 -24.77 -7.96 -6.99
N THR A 83 -25.88 -7.37 -6.50
CA THR A 83 -25.84 -6.22 -5.60
C THR A 83 -25.14 -6.58 -4.30
N LYS A 84 -25.55 -7.68 -3.64
CA LYS A 84 -24.90 -8.15 -2.40
C LYS A 84 -23.41 -8.41 -2.58
N PHE A 85 -23.02 -9.02 -3.69
CA PHE A 85 -21.60 -9.24 -4.00
C PHE A 85 -20.84 -7.92 -4.08
N SER A 86 -21.36 -6.96 -4.86
CA SER A 86 -20.72 -5.65 -5.06
C SER A 86 -20.63 -4.85 -3.75
N GLU A 87 -21.71 -4.83 -2.95
CA GLU A 87 -21.75 -4.17 -1.64
C GLU A 87 -20.76 -4.80 -0.66
N SER A 88 -20.72 -6.14 -0.60
CA SER A 88 -19.81 -6.87 0.30
C SER A 88 -18.34 -6.64 -0.07
N SER A 89 -18.02 -6.70 -1.37
CA SER A 89 -16.69 -6.38 -1.89
C SER A 89 -16.28 -4.96 -1.52
N PHE A 90 -17.13 -3.96 -1.77
CA PHE A 90 -16.84 -2.57 -1.42
C PHE A 90 -16.64 -2.37 0.10
N LEU A 91 -17.56 -2.87 0.93
CA LEU A 91 -17.50 -2.69 2.37
C LEU A 91 -16.29 -3.40 3.00
N SER A 92 -15.84 -4.52 2.43
CA SER A 92 -14.63 -5.21 2.90
C SER A 92 -13.39 -4.33 2.78
N ILE A 93 -13.25 -3.60 1.67
CA ILE A 93 -12.15 -2.67 1.42
C ILE A 93 -12.29 -1.43 2.28
N TYR A 94 -13.50 -0.86 2.32
CA TYR A 94 -13.77 0.33 3.11
C TYR A 94 -13.38 0.12 4.57
N LYS A 95 -13.77 -1.02 5.16
CA LYS A 95 -13.41 -1.35 6.55
C LYS A 95 -11.90 -1.45 6.74
N LEU A 96 -11.20 -2.06 5.79
CA LEU A 96 -9.74 -2.22 5.84
C LEU A 96 -9.00 -0.88 5.76
N LEU A 97 -9.48 0.04 4.92
CA LEU A 97 -8.86 1.35 4.71
C LEU A 97 -9.28 2.39 5.76
N ALA A 98 -10.50 2.30 6.29
CA ALA A 98 -11.00 3.22 7.31
C ALA A 98 -10.18 3.15 8.61
N ASP A 99 -9.71 1.95 8.95
CA ASP A 99 -8.89 1.69 10.12
C ASP A 99 -7.37 1.80 9.82
N ALA A 100 -6.99 2.00 8.56
CA ALA A 100 -5.59 2.08 8.14
C ALA A 100 -4.97 3.44 8.49
N PRO A 101 -3.79 3.48 9.13
CA PRO A 101 -3.09 4.74 9.37
C PRO A 101 -2.58 5.33 8.05
N ASP A 102 -2.63 6.65 7.93
CA ASP A 102 -2.10 7.37 6.78
C ASP A 102 -0.64 6.97 6.50
N PRO A 103 -0.31 6.51 5.27
CA PRO A 103 1.04 6.10 4.93
C PRO A 103 1.96 7.28 4.58
N ALA A 104 1.45 8.49 4.31
CA ALA A 104 2.30 9.62 3.93
C ALA A 104 3.37 9.96 4.99
N PRO A 105 3.04 10.06 6.30
CA PRO A 105 4.05 10.32 7.33
C PRO A 105 5.10 9.22 7.47
N LEU A 106 4.75 7.96 7.17
CA LEU A 106 5.68 6.83 7.16
C LEU A 106 6.73 7.02 6.05
N PHE A 107 6.30 7.44 4.87
CA PHE A 107 7.20 7.68 3.74
C PHE A 107 8.08 8.91 3.96
N GLU A 108 7.52 9.99 4.51
CA GLU A 108 8.29 11.19 4.88
C GLU A 108 9.39 10.85 5.90
N ALA A 109 9.04 10.11 6.96
CA ALA A 109 10.02 9.66 7.95
C ALA A 109 11.11 8.77 7.35
N ALA A 110 10.77 7.90 6.40
CA ALA A 110 11.74 7.05 5.70
C ALA A 110 12.71 7.87 4.84
N ILE A 111 12.22 8.90 4.14
CA ILE A 111 13.06 9.83 3.35
C ILE A 111 14.00 10.60 4.27
N ASP A 112 13.49 11.20 5.34
CA ASP A 112 14.28 11.95 6.31
C ASP A 112 15.37 11.09 6.96
N GLN A 113 15.03 9.84 7.32
CA GLN A 113 15.99 8.91 7.90
C GLN A 113 17.05 8.49 6.87
N SER A 114 16.67 8.31 5.61
CA SER A 114 17.62 8.02 4.54
C SER A 114 18.59 9.17 4.31
N ALA A 115 18.14 10.43 4.34
CA ALA A 115 19.00 11.59 4.25
C ALA A 115 19.99 11.67 5.43
N LYS A 116 19.50 11.46 6.66
CA LYS A 116 20.35 11.44 7.86
C LYS A 116 21.41 10.34 7.83
N ILE A 117 21.13 9.18 7.25
CA ILE A 117 22.12 8.10 7.10
C ILE A 117 23.27 8.54 6.20
N VAL A 118 22.96 9.25 5.10
CA VAL A 118 23.99 9.81 4.20
C VAL A 118 24.83 10.85 4.94
N ASP A 119 24.21 11.83 5.60
CA ASP A 119 24.93 12.86 6.35
C ASP A 119 25.80 12.25 7.46
N ASN A 120 25.29 11.24 8.18
CA ASN A 120 26.05 10.56 9.22
C ASN A 120 27.27 9.83 8.64
N SER A 121 27.15 9.23 7.45
CA SER A 121 28.27 8.57 6.78
C SER A 121 29.38 9.57 6.39
N VAL A 122 29.02 10.77 5.93
CA VAL A 122 29.98 11.84 5.63
C VAL A 122 30.67 12.30 6.90
N LEU A 123 29.90 12.57 7.96
CA LEU A 123 30.43 12.98 9.25
C LEU A 123 31.35 11.91 9.87
N GLN A 124 31.02 10.62 9.72
CA GLN A 124 31.88 9.52 10.18
C GLN A 124 33.22 9.50 9.45
N ASN A 125 33.21 9.71 8.13
CA ASN A 125 34.44 9.77 7.32
C ASN A 125 35.31 10.98 7.70
N GLU A 126 34.70 12.17 7.83
CA GLU A 126 35.41 13.36 8.27
C GLU A 126 35.99 13.19 9.67
N ASN A 127 35.22 12.61 10.60
CA ASN A 127 35.69 12.34 11.95
C ASN A 127 36.90 11.40 11.97
N SER A 128 36.89 10.37 11.11
CA SER A 128 38.02 9.45 10.95
C SER A 128 39.26 10.19 10.40
N LEU A 129 39.09 11.03 9.38
CA LEU A 129 40.18 11.80 8.79
C LEU A 129 40.78 12.80 9.79
N LEU A 130 39.92 13.52 10.52
CA LEU A 130 40.35 14.47 11.55
C LEU A 130 41.10 13.77 12.69
N LYS A 131 40.64 12.59 13.11
CA LYS A 131 41.38 11.76 14.09
C LYS A 131 42.76 11.37 13.58
N GLU A 132 42.89 10.98 12.31
CA GLU A 132 44.18 10.66 11.69
C GLU A 132 45.11 11.88 11.62
N GLN A 133 44.58 13.05 11.23
CA GLN A 133 45.35 14.29 11.19
C GLN A 133 45.82 14.71 12.58
N LEU A 134 44.98 14.57 13.59
CA LEU A 134 45.31 14.90 14.97
C LEU A 134 46.40 13.98 15.53
N ASP A 135 46.35 12.67 15.22
CA ASP A 135 47.43 11.74 15.57
C ASP A 135 48.77 12.12 14.90
N LYS A 136 48.76 12.48 13.61
CA LYS A 136 49.96 12.94 12.89
C LYS A 136 50.52 14.23 13.48
N ALA A 137 49.68 15.22 13.75
CA ALA A 137 50.11 16.49 14.33
C ALA A 137 50.69 16.31 15.74
N ASN A 138 50.08 15.49 16.58
CA ASN A 138 50.60 15.18 17.92
C ASN A 138 51.97 14.50 17.87
N LYS A 139 52.20 13.58 16.91
CA LYS A 139 53.53 12.97 16.69
C LYS A 139 54.57 14.01 16.29
N GLN A 140 54.25 14.88 15.33
CA GLN A 140 55.15 15.95 14.90
C GLN A 140 55.47 16.95 16.02
N LEU A 141 54.50 17.26 16.87
CA LEU A 141 54.71 18.13 18.03
C LEU A 141 55.68 17.47 19.02
N ALA A 142 55.46 16.20 19.36
CA ALA A 142 56.35 15.45 20.25
C ALA A 142 57.78 15.37 19.71
N ASP A 143 57.95 15.13 18.40
CA ASP A 143 59.25 15.11 17.74
C ASP A 143 59.94 16.48 17.77
N SER A 144 59.18 17.56 17.58
CA SER A 144 59.69 18.94 17.63
C SER A 144 60.09 19.36 19.05
N GLU A 145 59.29 19.02 20.06
CA GLU A 145 59.61 19.26 21.47
C GLU A 145 60.87 18.51 21.90
N ARG A 146 61.02 17.26 21.46
CA ARG A 146 62.23 16.47 21.68
C ARG A 146 63.45 17.13 21.03
N THR A 147 63.32 17.56 19.78
CA THR A 147 64.44 18.23 19.08
C THR A 147 64.83 19.54 19.76
N ASN A 148 63.84 20.35 20.18
CA ASN A 148 64.08 21.58 20.90
C ASN A 148 64.75 21.37 22.26
N THR A 149 64.34 20.35 23.02
CA THR A 149 64.97 20.01 24.30
C THR A 149 66.41 19.53 24.12
N GLU A 150 66.68 18.70 23.11
CA GLU A 150 68.05 18.28 22.75
C GLU A 150 68.94 19.47 22.35
N LEU A 151 68.41 20.43 21.57
CA LEU A 151 69.13 21.64 21.20
C LEU A 151 69.40 22.56 22.39
N ALA A 152 68.42 22.76 23.27
CA ALA A 152 68.58 23.56 24.48
C ALA A 152 69.66 22.99 25.41
N GLN A 153 69.70 21.65 25.57
CA GLN A 153 70.76 20.97 26.32
C GLN A 153 72.16 21.21 25.71
N LYS A 154 72.27 21.13 24.38
CA LYS A 154 73.52 21.41 23.66
C LYS A 154 73.98 22.86 23.84
N LEU A 155 73.07 23.84 23.83
CA LEU A 155 73.41 25.24 24.08
C LEU A 155 73.88 25.48 25.53
N SER A 156 73.29 24.78 26.51
CA SER A 156 73.66 24.92 27.93
C SER A 156 74.97 24.23 28.32
N SER A 157 75.54 23.42 27.41
CA SER A 157 76.78 22.67 27.61
C SER A 157 77.99 23.26 26.89
N VAL A 158 77.83 24.44 26.28
CA VAL A 158 78.88 25.28 25.67
C VAL A 158 79.12 26.50 26.56
#